data_AF-G4NPZ5-F1
#
_entry.id   AF-G4NPZ5-F1
#
_cell.length_a   1.000
_cell.length_b   1.000
_cell.length_c   1.000
_cell.angle_alpha   90.00
_cell.angle_beta   90.00
_cell.angle_gamma   90.00
#
_symmetry.space_group_name_H-M   'P 1'
#
loop_
_entity.id
_entity.type
_entity.pdbx_description
1 polymer ?
#
loop_
_entity_poly.entity_id
_entity_poly.type
_entity_poly.pdbx_seq_one_letter_code
_entity_poly.pdbx_strand_id
1 'polypeptide(L)'
;MFVYSGFMAIALVTIGIIAFYALITYLVFAVPLQVWLRRRRRKFSLINFLIYIAVAFSAVFLFWFVDYPPNALTVFRSFEYYIMSIVAAFIYWFWDSIFLRN
;
A
#
# COMPACT_ATOMS: atom_id res chain seq x y z
N MET A 1 13.03 -11.95 33.08
CA MET A 1 13.53 -12.05 31.69
C MET A 1 12.54 -12.72 30.71
N PHE A 2 11.39 -13.27 31.15
CA PHE A 2 10.43 -13.95 30.25
C PHE A 2 9.31 -13.07 29.66
N VAL A 3 9.00 -11.92 30.28
CA VAL A 3 7.92 -11.01 29.83
C VAL A 3 8.21 -10.39 28.46
N TYR A 4 9.49 -10.16 28.14
CA TYR A 4 9.90 -9.61 26.83
C TYR A 4 9.72 -10.60 25.68
N SER A 5 9.79 -11.92 25.93
CA SER A 5 9.69 -12.93 24.86
C SER A 5 8.27 -13.05 24.29
N GLY A 6 7.25 -12.98 25.15
CA GLY A 6 5.84 -13.00 24.73
C GLY A 6 5.46 -11.72 23.98
N PHE A 7 5.88 -10.55 24.46
CA PHE A 7 5.67 -9.29 23.78
C PHE A 7 6.37 -9.24 22.42
N MET A 8 7.61 -9.74 22.33
CA MET A 8 8.37 -9.80 21.08
C MET A 8 7.73 -10.76 20.07
N ALA A 9 7.23 -11.92 20.52
CA ALA A 9 6.51 -12.85 19.65
C ALA A 9 5.22 -12.25 19.09
N ILE A 10 4.42 -11.59 19.93
CA ILE A 10 3.18 -10.92 19.50
C ILE A 10 3.50 -9.78 18.52
N ALA A 11 4.53 -8.98 18.80
CA ALA A 11 4.96 -7.91 17.90
C ALA A 11 5.39 -8.44 16.53
N LEU A 12 6.18 -9.53 16.49
CA LEU A 12 6.60 -10.16 15.24
C LEU A 12 5.42 -10.73 14.44
N VAL A 13 4.46 -11.36 15.10
CA VAL A 13 3.24 -11.85 14.45
C VAL A 13 2.44 -10.70 13.86
N THR A 14 2.25 -9.61 14.61
CA THR A 14 1.55 -8.42 14.12
C THR A 14 2.25 -7.78 12.93
N ILE A 15 3.59 -7.65 12.97
CA ILE A 15 4.38 -7.16 11.83
C ILE A 15 4.20 -8.06 10.62
N GLY A 16 4.23 -9.39 10.82
CA GLY A 16 4.02 -10.37 9.75
C GLY A 16 2.65 -10.24 9.10
N ILE A 17 1.59 -10.06 9.90
CA ILE A 17 0.22 -9.85 9.41
C ILE A 17 0.13 -8.55 8.60
N ILE A 18 0.68 -7.44 9.11
CA ILE A 18 0.69 -6.16 8.41
C ILE A 18 1.47 -6.26 7.09
N ALA A 19 2.63 -6.90 7.11
CA ALA A 19 3.45 -7.11 5.91
C ALA A 19 2.72 -7.98 4.88
N PHE A 20 2.00 -9.01 5.32
CA PHE A 20 1.23 -9.88 4.44
C PHE A 20 0.05 -9.12 3.78
N TYR A 21 -0.68 -8.31 4.54
CA TYR A 21 -1.72 -7.44 3.99
C TYR A 21 -1.15 -6.39 3.02
N ALA A 22 -0.03 -5.78 3.37
CA ALA A 22 0.66 -4.84 2.47
C ALA A 22 1.09 -5.54 1.16
N LEU A 23 1.56 -6.78 1.25
CA LEU A 23 1.96 -7.59 0.11
C LEU A 23 0.77 -7.93 -0.79
N ILE A 24 -0.37 -8.38 -0.22
CA ILE A 24 -1.60 -8.62 -0.98
C ILE A 24 -2.05 -7.34 -1.69
N THR A 25 -2.08 -6.23 -0.96
CA THR A 25 -2.49 -4.94 -1.51
C THR A 25 -1.58 -4.52 -2.67
N TYR A 26 -0.27 -4.71 -2.53
CA TYR A 26 0.69 -4.49 -3.61
C TYR A 26 0.41 -5.39 -4.83
N LEU A 27 0.20 -6.69 -4.62
CA LEU A 27 -0.05 -7.64 -5.71
C LEU A 27 -1.37 -7.38 -6.44
N VAL A 28 -2.40 -6.93 -5.74
CA VAL A 28 -3.73 -6.70 -6.34
C VAL A 28 -3.81 -5.34 -7.04
N PHE A 29 -3.19 -4.30 -6.48
CA PHE A 29 -3.34 -2.94 -6.99
C PHE A 29 -2.12 -2.45 -7.77
N ALA A 30 -0.90 -2.68 -7.27
CA ALA A 30 0.30 -2.18 -7.91
C ALA A 30 0.68 -3.04 -9.11
N VAL A 31 0.76 -4.37 -8.98
CA VAL A 31 1.26 -5.24 -10.06
C VAL A 31 0.42 -5.16 -11.36
N PRO A 32 -0.93 -5.19 -11.33
CA PRO A 32 -1.72 -5.06 -12.56
C PRO A 32 -1.54 -3.69 -13.21
N LEU A 33 -1.41 -2.65 -12.38
CA LEU A 33 -1.12 -1.29 -12.85
C LEU A 33 0.27 -1.21 -13.53
N GLN A 34 1.29 -1.82 -12.94
CA GLN A 34 2.64 -1.91 -13.51
C GLN A 34 2.63 -2.61 -14.88
N VAL A 35 1.93 -3.75 -14.98
CA VAL A 35 1.78 -4.50 -16.24
C VAL A 35 1.01 -3.69 -17.29
N TRP A 36 -0.03 -2.97 -16.88
CA TRP A 36 -0.81 -2.13 -17.78
C TRP A 36 -0.01 -0.92 -18.29
N LEU A 37 0.74 -0.24 -17.41
CA LEU A 37 1.61 0.88 -17.76
C LEU A 37 2.76 0.44 -18.69
N ARG A 38 3.29 -0.78 -18.53
CA ARG A 38 4.30 -1.37 -19.44
C ARG A 38 3.83 -1.41 -20.90
N ARG A 39 2.55 -1.69 -21.17
CA ARG A 39 2.01 -1.71 -22.55
C ARG A 39 2.09 -0.35 -23.24
N ARG A 40 2.16 0.76 -22.49
CA ARG A 40 2.07 2.12 -23.05
C ARG A 40 3.41 2.79 -23.39
N ARG A 41 4.56 2.12 -23.23
CA ARG A 41 5.93 2.58 -23.60
C ARG A 41 6.38 3.98 -23.13
N ARG A 42 5.56 4.77 -22.43
CA ARG A 42 5.96 6.05 -21.83
C ARG A 42 6.64 5.78 -20.49
N LYS A 43 7.98 5.80 -20.54
CA LYS A 43 8.90 5.69 -19.41
C LYS A 43 8.48 6.65 -18.29
N PHE A 44 8.50 6.13 -17.07
CA PHE A 44 8.75 6.86 -15.81
C PHE A 44 8.53 8.38 -15.90
N SER A 45 7.27 8.80 -15.79
CA SER A 45 6.91 10.21 -15.75
C SER A 45 6.14 10.49 -14.47
N LEU A 46 6.19 11.75 -14.00
CA LEU A 46 5.37 12.24 -12.87
C LEU A 46 3.88 11.90 -13.03
N ILE A 47 3.40 11.68 -14.26
CA ILE A 47 2.04 11.22 -14.54
C ILE A 47 1.79 9.80 -13.98
N ASN A 48 2.76 8.89 -14.08
CA ASN A 48 2.63 7.56 -13.47
C ASN A 48 2.56 7.66 -11.95
N PHE A 49 3.31 8.58 -11.34
CA PHE A 49 3.26 8.83 -9.90
C PHE A 49 1.86 9.31 -9.46
N LEU A 50 1.21 10.19 -10.22
CA LEU A 50 -0.18 10.60 -9.96
C LEU A 50 -1.16 9.42 -10.04
N ILE A 51 -0.95 8.49 -10.97
CA ILE A 51 -1.77 7.28 -11.08
C ILE A 51 -1.53 6.35 -9.86
N TYR A 52 -0.28 6.19 -9.42
CA TYR A 52 0.03 5.44 -8.20
C TYR A 52 -0.60 6.07 -6.96
N ILE A 53 -0.64 7.40 -6.87
CA ILE A 53 -1.36 8.10 -5.79
C ILE A 53 -2.84 7.72 -5.83
N ALA A 54 -3.51 7.88 -6.98
CA ALA A 54 -4.95 7.56 -7.08
C ALA A 54 -5.24 6.11 -6.68
N VAL A 55 -4.44 5.17 -7.15
CA VAL A 55 -4.58 3.74 -6.83
C VAL A 55 -4.28 3.45 -5.37
N ALA A 56 -3.26 4.08 -4.78
CA ALA A 56 -2.94 3.92 -3.36
C ALA A 56 -4.06 4.45 -2.46
N PHE A 57 -4.65 5.61 -2.79
CA PHE A 57 -5.83 6.13 -2.09
C PHE A 57 -6.99 5.14 -2.15
N SER A 58 -7.29 4.58 -3.33
CA SER A 58 -8.34 3.55 -3.46
C SER A 58 -8.02 2.30 -2.65
N ALA A 59 -6.77 1.84 -2.64
CA ALA A 59 -6.36 0.65 -1.92
C ALA A 59 -6.48 0.82 -0.39
N VAL A 60 -6.00 1.95 0.15
CA VAL A 60 -6.14 2.26 1.58
C VAL A 60 -7.61 2.45 1.96
N PHE A 61 -8.42 3.09 1.10
CA PHE A 61 -9.85 3.23 1.35
C PHE A 61 -10.56 1.87 1.42
N LEU A 62 -10.28 0.98 0.47
CA LEU A 62 -10.85 -0.37 0.46
C LEU A 62 -10.43 -1.18 1.69
N PHE A 63 -9.17 -1.04 2.13
CA PHE A 63 -8.70 -1.68 3.35
C PHE A 63 -9.53 -1.24 4.56
N TRP A 64 -9.68 0.07 4.76
CA TRP A 64 -10.48 0.62 5.85
C TRP A 64 -11.98 0.30 5.73
N PHE A 65 -12.51 0.20 4.51
CA PHE A 65 -13.89 -0.18 4.27
C PHE A 65 -14.19 -1.63 4.70
N VAL A 66 -13.25 -2.55 4.43
CA VAL A 66 -13.36 -3.96 4.84
C VAL A 66 -13.25 -4.09 6.36
N ASP A 67 -12.34 -3.34 6.99
CA ASP A 67 -12.06 -3.46 8.42
C ASP A 67 -13.12 -2.75 9.29
N TYR A 68 -13.63 -1.59 8.84
CA TYR A 68 -14.62 -0.78 9.58
C TYR A 68 -15.72 -0.18 8.68
N PRO A 69 -16.67 -1.00 8.19
CA PRO A 69 -17.69 -0.57 7.22
C PRO A 69 -18.63 0.57 7.67
N PRO A 70 -19.10 0.69 8.93
CA PRO A 70 -20.06 1.75 9.30
C PRO A 70 -19.46 3.16 9.26
N ASN A 71 -18.13 3.27 9.40
CA ASN A 71 -17.43 4.54 9.56
C ASN A 71 -16.52 4.86 8.36
N ALA A 72 -16.62 4.14 7.25
CA ALA A 72 -15.68 4.25 6.12
C ALA A 72 -15.56 5.67 5.53
N LEU A 73 -16.61 6.50 5.60
CA LEU A 73 -16.55 7.89 5.14
C LEU A 73 -15.85 8.85 6.12
N THR A 74 -15.72 8.46 7.39
CA THR A 74 -15.00 9.27 8.39
C THR A 74 -13.48 9.20 8.21
N VAL A 75 -12.98 8.17 7.51
CA VAL A 75 -11.57 7.99 7.18
C VAL A 75 -11.00 9.15 6.37
N PHE A 76 -11.80 9.80 5.52
CA PHE A 76 -11.36 10.99 4.77
C PHE A 76 -11.04 12.20 5.66
N ARG A 77 -11.50 12.20 6.92
CA ARG A 77 -11.13 13.22 7.92
C ARG A 77 -9.86 12.88 8.68
N SER A 78 -9.37 11.63 8.60
CA SER A 78 -8.17 11.20 9.31
C SER A 78 -6.92 11.64 8.56
N PHE A 79 -6.01 12.33 9.26
CA PHE A 79 -4.70 12.67 8.73
C PHE A 79 -3.86 11.43 8.42
N GLU A 80 -4.03 10.36 9.20
CA GLU A 80 -3.33 9.09 9.02
C GLU A 80 -3.65 8.45 7.67
N TYR A 81 -4.90 8.57 7.19
CA TYR A 81 -5.30 8.07 5.89
C TYR A 81 -4.48 8.68 4.75
N TYR A 82 -4.26 10.00 4.79
CA TYR A 82 -3.47 10.69 3.77
C TYR A 82 -2.00 10.30 3.83
N ILE A 83 -1.41 10.22 5.04
CA ILE A 83 -0.01 9.78 5.20
C ILE A 83 0.16 8.36 4.66
N MET A 84 -0.69 7.42 5.09
CA MET A 84 -0.61 6.01 4.69
C MET A 84 -0.76 5.87 3.17
N SER A 85 -1.67 6.62 2.54
CA SER A 85 -1.86 6.60 1.09
C SER A 85 -0.66 7.17 0.34
N ILE A 86 -0.05 8.25 0.83
CA ILE A 86 1.16 8.84 0.23
C ILE A 86 2.34 7.87 0.35
N VAL A 87 2.56 7.29 1.54
CA VAL A 87 3.63 6.31 1.77
C VAL A 87 3.45 5.08 0.87
N ALA A 88 2.23 4.55 0.78
CA ALA A 88 1.91 3.43 -0.10
C ALA A 88 2.17 3.78 -1.58
N ALA A 89 1.79 4.98 -2.04
CA ALA A 89 2.06 5.45 -3.39
C ALA A 89 3.57 5.52 -3.68
N PHE A 90 4.36 6.02 -2.73
CA PHE A 90 5.81 6.04 -2.82
C PHE A 90 6.40 4.62 -2.91
N ILE A 91 5.92 3.68 -2.09
CA ILE A 91 6.35 2.28 -2.12
C ILE A 91 6.03 1.66 -3.48
N TYR A 92 4.82 1.84 -3.99
CA TYR A 92 4.41 1.27 -5.29
C TYR A 92 5.24 1.82 -6.44
N TRP A 93 5.46 3.13 -6.44
CA TRP A 93 6.30 3.80 -7.43
C TRP A 93 7.78 3.40 -7.33
N PHE A 94 8.30 3.23 -6.11
CA PHE A 94 9.68 2.80 -5.88
C PHE A 94 9.91 1.36 -6.37
N TRP A 95 8.99 0.45 -6.04
CA TRP A 95 9.05 -0.93 -6.52
C TRP A 95 8.88 -1.04 -8.03
N ASP A 96 8.04 -0.20 -8.63
CA ASP A 96 7.95 -0.06 -10.09
C ASP A 96 9.33 0.30 -10.69
N SER A 97 10.11 1.17 -10.04
CA SER A 97 11.46 1.55 -10.49
C SER A 97 12.47 0.40 -10.45
N ILE A 98 12.42 -0.43 -9.40
CA ILE A 98 13.35 -1.55 -9.19
C ILE A 98 13.02 -2.73 -10.11
N PHE A 99 11.76 -3.18 -10.13
CA PHE A 99 11.36 -4.34 -10.94
C PHE A 99 11.34 -4.05 -12.44
N LEU A 100 11.26 -2.79 -12.87
CA LEU A 100 11.24 -2.41 -14.29
C LEU A 100 12.62 -2.15 -14.91
N ARG A 101 13.73 -2.41 -14.20
CA ARG A 101 15.09 -2.18 -14.74
C ARG A 101 15.76 -3.42 -15.38
N ASN A 102 15.12 -4.58 -15.37
CA ASN A 102 15.54 -5.78 -16.12
C ASN A 102 14.53 -6.14 -17.22
#